data_AF-A0A2Z3UFN0-F1
#
_entry.id   AF-A0A2Z3UFN0-F1
#
_cell.length_a   1.000
_cell.length_b   1.000
_cell.length_c   1.000
_cell.angle_alpha   90.00
_cell.angle_beta   90.00
_cell.angle_gamma   90.00
#
_symmetry.space_group_name_H-M   'P 1'
#
loop_
_entity.id
_entity.type
_entity.pdbx_description
1 polymer ?
#
loop_
_entity_poly.entity_id
_entity_poly.type
_entity_poly.pdbx_seq_one_letter_code
_entity_poly.pdbx_strand_id
1 'polypeptide(L)'
;MAHSGSGDKGRHRRRWWQRGPSQRAESAVREAPREVPREPERRMGTVTAPVVDRPQYTWQDFELEDERPRAQPNAPDTPYLGDGLRHCGPLEHILHRQWDSRQELPPPEVVRAVESLARLPDGLKAKLADGLKGIYVGIGGVPDLDDMGYLRGAPLPSGRATWDICAGAYGDRKIVVGDRPSPTPDVMMHEVGHALDDVDAPHGDWVSDSPEFAALYAQCVPVLASGFHLQPGDLGRKEFFADAFAAIVSRQRPALVDMLGGDTRMALNVMLFFNRRYGI
;
A
#
# COMPACT_ATOMS: atom_id res chain seq x y z
N MET A 1 -15.41 42.48 43.78
CA MET A 1 -14.07 42.35 43.16
C MET A 1 -14.12 41.11 42.27
N ALA A 2 -14.49 41.21 40.98
CA ALA A 2 -13.63 41.50 39.80
C ALA A 2 -12.48 40.47 39.69
N HIS A 3 -12.21 39.70 38.63
CA HIS A 3 -12.45 39.70 37.17
C HIS A 3 -12.33 38.23 36.65
N SER A 4 -13.25 37.68 35.84
CA SER A 4 -13.16 37.48 34.36
C SER A 4 -11.84 36.94 33.77
N GLY A 5 -11.90 35.81 33.04
CA GLY A 5 -10.83 35.32 32.17
C GLY A 5 -11.15 33.99 31.44
N SER A 6 -11.70 34.11 30.23
CA SER A 6 -11.94 33.04 29.24
C SER A 6 -10.62 32.58 28.58
N GLY A 7 -10.53 31.32 28.13
CA GLY A 7 -9.35 30.80 27.43
C GLY A 7 -9.61 29.46 26.72
N ASP A 8 -9.86 29.57 25.42
CA ASP A 8 -10.27 28.55 24.45
C ASP A 8 -9.13 27.60 23.99
N LYS A 9 -9.53 26.38 23.59
CA LYS A 9 -8.94 25.45 22.59
C LYS A 9 -7.42 25.18 22.50
N GLY A 10 -7.11 23.87 22.50
CA GLY A 10 -5.85 23.32 21.98
C GLY A 10 -5.96 21.86 21.53
N ARG A 11 -6.78 21.58 20.51
CA ARG A 11 -6.87 20.26 19.86
C ARG A 11 -5.58 20.02 19.06
N HIS A 12 -4.65 19.23 19.59
CA HIS A 12 -3.42 18.87 18.89
C HIS A 12 -3.71 18.01 17.65
N ARG A 13 -3.80 18.68 16.48
CA ARG A 13 -3.69 18.06 15.16
C ARG A 13 -2.20 17.81 14.87
N ARG A 14 -1.76 16.55 14.90
CA ARG A 14 -0.48 16.15 14.32
C ARG A 14 -0.65 16.08 12.80
N ARG A 15 0.03 16.96 12.07
CA ARG A 15 0.17 16.93 10.60
C ARG A 15 1.23 15.89 10.26
N TRP A 16 0.89 14.87 9.49
CA TRP A 16 1.73 13.69 9.23
C TRP A 16 2.68 13.82 8.03
N TRP A 17 3.02 15.04 7.64
CA TRP A 17 3.99 15.30 6.57
C TRP A 17 4.86 16.49 6.95
N GLN A 18 5.97 16.22 7.63
CA GLN A 18 7.08 17.17 7.78
C GLN A 18 8.37 16.45 7.38
N ARG A 19 8.80 16.73 6.13
CA ARG A 19 10.20 16.56 5.71
C ARG A 19 11.00 17.76 6.25
N GLY A 20 12.14 17.47 6.88
CA GLY A 20 13.12 18.47 7.30
C GLY A 20 13.75 19.24 6.12
N PRO A 21 14.38 20.38 6.38
CA PRO A 21 14.55 21.47 5.42
C PRO A 21 15.67 21.22 4.39
N SER A 22 15.36 21.53 3.13
CA SER A 22 16.34 21.76 2.08
C SER A 22 17.05 23.10 2.33
N GLN A 23 18.37 23.07 2.53
CA GLN A 23 19.18 24.28 2.54
C GLN A 23 19.23 24.88 1.12
N ARG A 24 18.55 26.02 0.95
CA ARG A 24 18.83 26.98 -0.13
C ARG A 24 20.04 27.80 0.31
N ALA A 25 21.14 27.73 -0.44
CA ALA A 25 22.19 28.74 -0.38
C ALA A 25 21.82 29.89 -1.32
N GLU A 26 21.71 31.09 -0.75
CA GLU A 26 21.51 32.34 -1.49
C GLU A 26 22.81 32.84 -2.13
N SER A 27 22.62 33.45 -3.29
CA SER A 27 23.60 34.07 -4.17
C SER A 27 24.06 35.47 -3.73
N ALA A 28 25.35 35.80 -3.96
CA ALA A 28 25.85 37.18 -3.98
C ALA A 28 26.90 37.41 -5.11
N VAL A 29 26.40 38.00 -6.21
CA VAL A 29 26.93 39.10 -7.05
C VAL A 29 28.44 39.20 -7.44
N ARG A 30 28.66 39.00 -8.77
CA ARG A 30 29.53 39.67 -9.78
C ARG A 30 31.04 39.87 -9.55
N GLU A 31 31.81 39.32 -10.50
CA GLU A 31 32.66 40.07 -11.44
C GLU A 31 32.98 39.19 -12.67
N ALA A 32 32.91 39.74 -13.89
CA ALA A 32 33.38 39.11 -15.13
C ALA A 32 34.76 39.71 -15.48
N PRO A 33 35.70 38.94 -16.08
CA PRO A 33 35.87 39.14 -17.53
C PRO A 33 36.48 37.96 -18.34
N ARG A 34 36.25 38.08 -19.67
CA ARG A 34 37.03 37.62 -20.85
C ARG A 34 36.75 36.23 -21.46
N GLU A 35 36.15 36.31 -22.65
CA GLU A 35 36.06 35.29 -23.70
C GLU A 35 37.42 34.96 -24.33
N VAL A 36 37.71 33.68 -24.54
CA VAL A 36 38.50 33.13 -25.66
C VAL A 36 38.15 31.62 -25.85
N PRO A 37 38.40 30.98 -27.01
CA PRO A 37 37.38 30.49 -27.93
C PRO A 37 37.09 28.97 -27.90
N ARG A 38 35.92 28.60 -28.45
CA ARG A 38 35.40 27.23 -28.61
C ARG A 38 36.25 26.37 -29.56
N GLU A 39 36.56 25.15 -29.13
CA GLU A 39 36.87 24.00 -30.00
C GLU A 39 35.68 23.02 -30.06
N PRO A 40 35.45 22.29 -31.17
CA PRO A 40 34.25 21.51 -31.38
C PRO A 40 34.42 20.06 -30.89
N GLU A 41 33.92 19.75 -29.69
CA GLU A 41 33.82 18.36 -29.22
C GLU A 41 32.63 17.65 -29.86
N ARG A 42 33.00 16.83 -30.84
CA ARG A 42 32.37 15.60 -31.37
C ARG A 42 31.06 15.17 -30.69
N ARG A 43 29.98 15.18 -31.49
CA ARG A 43 28.72 14.48 -31.22
C ARG A 43 28.98 12.99 -30.94
N MET A 44 29.01 12.60 -29.66
CA MET A 44 28.77 11.21 -29.27
C MET A 44 27.28 10.95 -29.43
N GLY A 45 26.96 10.04 -30.37
CA GLY A 45 25.60 9.62 -30.64
C GLY A 45 24.93 9.09 -29.38
N THR A 46 23.66 9.45 -29.22
CA THR A 46 22.72 8.83 -28.30
C THR A 46 22.68 7.33 -28.58
N VAL A 47 23.40 6.55 -27.78
CA VAL A 47 23.24 5.10 -27.75
C VAL A 47 21.94 4.83 -27.00
N THR A 48 20.84 4.67 -27.72
CA THR A 48 19.62 4.10 -27.17
C THR A 48 19.89 2.62 -26.92
N ALA A 49 20.12 2.27 -25.66
CA ALA A 49 20.15 0.87 -25.24
C ALA A 49 18.79 0.24 -25.61
N PRO A 50 18.78 -0.96 -26.22
CA PRO A 50 17.54 -1.62 -26.59
C PRO A 50 16.75 -1.92 -25.32
N VAL A 51 15.46 -1.57 -25.33
CA VAL A 51 14.51 -2.04 -24.33
C VAL A 51 14.42 -3.55 -24.52
N VAL A 52 15.20 -4.28 -23.73
CA VAL A 52 15.14 -5.73 -23.67
C VAL A 52 13.78 -6.05 -23.07
N ASP A 53 12.98 -6.79 -23.85
CA ASP A 53 11.69 -7.31 -23.44
C ASP A 53 11.84 -7.98 -22.06
N ARG A 54 11.20 -7.41 -21.03
CA ARG A 54 11.32 -7.93 -19.68
C ARG A 54 10.57 -9.26 -19.65
N PRO A 55 11.22 -10.38 -19.25
CA PRO A 55 10.53 -11.65 -19.10
C PRO A 55 9.32 -11.50 -18.16
N GLN A 56 8.15 -11.92 -18.64
CA GLN A 56 6.94 -12.07 -17.84
C GLN A 56 7.12 -13.32 -16.99
N TYR A 57 7.72 -13.15 -15.81
CA TYR A 57 7.78 -14.22 -14.82
C TYR A 57 6.40 -14.42 -14.20
N THR A 58 5.95 -15.66 -14.08
CA THR A 58 4.75 -16.00 -13.29
C THR A 58 5.20 -16.45 -11.91
N TRP A 59 4.45 -16.13 -10.86
CA TRP A 59 4.89 -16.43 -9.48
C TRP A 59 4.91 -17.95 -9.22
N GLN A 60 4.23 -18.75 -10.05
CA GLN A 60 4.28 -20.22 -10.02
C GLN A 60 5.65 -20.80 -10.39
N ASP A 61 6.52 -20.04 -11.05
CA ASP A 61 7.83 -20.51 -11.50
C ASP A 61 8.86 -20.64 -10.36
N PHE A 62 8.51 -20.24 -9.13
CA PHE A 62 9.45 -20.12 -8.01
C PHE A 62 9.02 -20.78 -6.70
N GLU A 63 7.93 -21.57 -6.70
CA GLU A 63 7.46 -22.30 -5.51
C GLU A 63 8.55 -23.23 -4.95
N LEU A 64 9.07 -22.94 -3.75
CA LEU A 64 10.00 -23.81 -3.03
C LEU A 64 9.26 -24.67 -2.00
N GLU A 65 9.62 -25.95 -1.91
CA GLU A 65 8.98 -26.98 -1.05
C GLU A 65 9.28 -26.86 0.46
N ASP A 66 9.90 -25.78 0.94
CA ASP A 66 10.36 -25.69 2.34
C ASP A 66 9.18 -25.52 3.32
N GLU A 67 9.00 -26.49 4.23
CA GLU A 67 7.99 -26.48 5.28
C GLU A 67 8.26 -25.35 6.30
N ARG A 68 7.74 -24.16 6.04
CA ARG A 68 7.77 -23.05 6.99
C ARG A 68 6.80 -23.29 8.15
N PRO A 69 7.09 -22.78 9.37
CA PRO A 69 6.16 -22.85 10.48
C PRO A 69 4.80 -22.25 10.11
N ARG A 70 3.71 -22.99 10.37
CA ARG A 70 2.34 -22.53 10.09
C ARG A 70 1.50 -22.54 11.37
N ALA A 71 1.25 -21.36 11.91
CA ALA A 71 0.39 -21.19 13.08
C ALA A 71 -1.07 -21.50 12.71
N GLN A 72 -1.75 -22.25 13.57
CA GLN A 72 -3.16 -22.61 13.39
C GLN A 72 -4.08 -21.54 14.01
N PRO A 73 -5.24 -21.25 13.39
CA PRO A 73 -6.18 -20.31 13.97
C PRO A 73 -6.76 -20.84 15.28
N ASN A 74 -7.13 -19.91 16.16
CA ASN A 74 -8.01 -20.17 17.29
C ASN A 74 -9.39 -20.60 16.78
N ALA A 75 -10.17 -21.26 17.65
CA ALA A 75 -11.56 -21.60 17.32
C ALA A 75 -12.37 -20.33 17.02
N PRO A 76 -13.37 -20.38 16.11
CA PRO A 76 -14.15 -19.20 15.70
C PRO A 76 -14.80 -18.42 16.84
N ASP A 77 -15.15 -19.10 17.93
CA ASP A 77 -15.78 -18.57 19.15
C ASP A 77 -14.78 -18.10 20.21
N THR A 78 -13.48 -18.24 19.96
CA THR A 78 -12.43 -17.81 20.88
C THR A 78 -12.46 -16.28 21.02
N PRO A 79 -12.45 -15.74 22.25
CA PRO A 79 -12.32 -14.30 22.48
C PRO A 79 -11.05 -13.72 21.85
N TYR A 80 -11.02 -12.41 21.65
CA TYR A 80 -9.81 -11.74 21.16
C TYR A 80 -8.68 -11.83 22.19
N LEU A 81 -7.57 -12.48 21.82
CA LEU A 81 -6.39 -12.68 22.66
C LEU A 81 -5.20 -11.79 22.27
N GLY A 82 -5.23 -11.15 21.11
CA GLY A 82 -4.10 -10.34 20.61
C GLY A 82 -2.88 -11.16 20.18
N ASP A 83 -3.07 -12.44 19.87
CA ASP A 83 -2.03 -13.41 19.53
C ASP A 83 -1.80 -13.58 18.01
N GLY A 84 -2.59 -12.88 17.18
CA GLY A 84 -2.55 -13.02 15.73
C GLY A 84 -3.18 -14.32 15.21
N LEU A 85 -3.89 -15.08 16.05
CA LEU A 85 -4.51 -16.36 15.69
C LEU A 85 -6.02 -16.27 15.53
N ARG A 86 -6.59 -15.07 15.53
CA ARG A 86 -8.04 -14.89 15.35
C ARG A 86 -8.52 -15.51 14.04
N HIS A 87 -9.66 -16.19 14.12
CA HIS A 87 -10.31 -16.83 12.98
C HIS A 87 -10.88 -15.78 12.00
N CYS A 88 -10.51 -15.88 10.73
CA CYS A 88 -10.85 -15.01 9.62
C CYS A 88 -11.98 -15.58 8.73
N GLY A 89 -12.65 -16.64 9.19
CA GLY A 89 -13.84 -17.18 8.53
C GLY A 89 -13.48 -17.94 7.24
N PRO A 90 -14.11 -17.64 6.10
CA PRO A 90 -13.78 -18.31 4.85
C PRO A 90 -12.37 -17.99 4.34
N LEU A 91 -11.62 -17.07 4.95
CA LEU A 91 -10.22 -16.86 4.54
C LEU A 91 -9.26 -17.93 5.05
N GLU A 92 -9.67 -18.78 6.01
CA GLU A 92 -8.75 -19.72 6.66
C GLU A 92 -8.15 -20.76 5.71
N HIS A 93 -8.84 -21.15 4.62
CA HIS A 93 -8.26 -22.11 3.67
C HIS A 93 -7.13 -21.52 2.83
N ILE A 94 -7.09 -20.20 2.67
CA ILE A 94 -6.06 -19.48 1.91
C ILE A 94 -5.13 -18.65 2.80
N LEU A 95 -5.34 -18.61 4.13
CA LEU A 95 -4.51 -17.84 5.04
C LEU A 95 -3.35 -18.69 5.58
N HIS A 96 -2.13 -18.22 5.36
CA HIS A 96 -0.88 -18.82 5.76
C HIS A 96 -0.20 -17.94 6.79
N ARG A 97 -0.30 -18.34 8.06
CA ARG A 97 0.31 -17.67 9.21
C ARG A 97 1.73 -18.21 9.44
N GLN A 98 2.75 -17.50 8.95
CA GLN A 98 4.13 -17.96 8.90
C GLN A 98 4.94 -17.59 10.16
N TRP A 99 4.59 -18.19 11.30
CA TRP A 99 5.35 -18.13 12.55
C TRP A 99 5.07 -19.36 13.43
N ASP A 100 5.94 -19.62 14.41
CA ASP A 100 5.72 -20.65 15.43
C ASP A 100 5.03 -20.06 16.66
N SER A 101 3.72 -20.29 16.79
CA SER A 101 2.91 -19.78 17.89
C SER A 101 3.24 -20.40 19.25
N ARG A 102 4.08 -21.44 19.31
CA ARG A 102 4.54 -22.03 20.58
C ARG A 102 5.78 -21.34 21.14
N GLN A 103 6.54 -20.65 20.29
CA GLN A 103 7.81 -20.03 20.67
C GLN A 103 7.64 -18.58 21.09
N GLU A 104 6.92 -17.80 20.29
CA GLU A 104 6.77 -16.36 20.54
C GLU A 104 5.46 -15.80 19.97
N LEU A 105 5.01 -14.70 20.57
CA LEU A 105 3.96 -13.87 19.98
C LEU A 105 4.51 -13.14 18.75
N PRO A 106 3.77 -13.10 17.64
CA PRO A 106 4.23 -12.38 16.47
C PRO A 106 4.25 -10.87 16.71
N PRO A 107 5.01 -10.10 15.90
CA PRO A 107 5.04 -8.65 15.97
C PRO A 107 3.64 -8.00 15.86
N PRO A 108 3.42 -6.82 16.47
CA PRO A 108 2.12 -6.15 16.44
C PRO A 108 1.54 -5.93 15.04
N GLU A 109 2.40 -5.69 14.05
CA GLU A 109 2.05 -5.51 12.64
C GLU A 109 1.42 -6.78 12.05
N VAL A 110 1.99 -7.95 12.36
CA VAL A 110 1.49 -9.26 11.95
C VAL A 110 0.17 -9.59 12.64
N VAL A 111 0.09 -9.36 13.96
CA VAL A 111 -1.18 -9.49 14.71
C VAL A 111 -2.26 -8.63 14.06
N ARG A 112 -1.93 -7.37 13.78
CA ARG A 112 -2.86 -6.41 13.21
C ARG A 112 -3.32 -6.79 11.81
N ALA A 113 -2.46 -7.38 10.98
CA ALA A 113 -2.85 -7.86 9.66
C ALA A 113 -3.97 -8.90 9.75
N VAL A 114 -3.79 -9.93 10.58
CA VAL A 114 -4.83 -10.96 10.82
C VAL A 114 -6.09 -10.35 11.42
N GLU A 115 -5.93 -9.47 12.40
CA GLU A 115 -7.07 -8.80 13.03
C GLU A 115 -7.89 -7.95 12.06
N SER A 116 -7.24 -7.34 11.07
CA SER A 116 -7.91 -6.52 10.07
C SER A 116 -8.67 -7.39 9.07
N LEU A 117 -8.10 -8.53 8.65
CA LEU A 117 -8.83 -9.54 7.88
C LEU A 117 -10.05 -10.07 8.64
N ALA A 118 -9.91 -10.40 9.92
CA ALA A 118 -11.00 -10.91 10.73
C ALA A 118 -12.17 -9.91 10.86
N ARG A 119 -11.89 -8.60 10.78
CA ARG A 119 -12.89 -7.52 10.83
C ARG A 119 -13.55 -7.19 9.50
N LEU A 120 -13.07 -7.72 8.37
CA LEU A 120 -13.70 -7.48 7.07
C LEU A 120 -15.16 -7.99 7.06
N PRO A 121 -16.06 -7.32 6.31
CA PRO A 121 -17.39 -7.85 6.03
C PRO A 121 -17.32 -9.23 5.39
N ASP A 122 -18.25 -10.13 5.77
CA ASP A 122 -18.20 -11.53 5.32
C ASP A 122 -18.35 -11.67 3.80
N GLY A 123 -19.11 -10.79 3.14
CA GLY A 123 -19.19 -10.77 1.68
C GLY A 123 -17.86 -10.46 0.99
N LEU A 124 -17.03 -9.60 1.60
CA LEU A 124 -15.68 -9.33 1.08
C LEU A 124 -14.74 -10.49 1.37
N LYS A 125 -14.82 -11.10 2.56
CA LYS A 125 -14.04 -12.30 2.88
C LYS A 125 -14.34 -13.45 1.91
N ALA A 126 -15.61 -13.69 1.59
CA ALA A 126 -16.03 -14.70 0.62
C ALA A 126 -15.48 -14.40 -0.78
N LYS A 127 -15.62 -13.15 -1.25
CA LYS A 127 -15.07 -12.74 -2.55
C LYS A 127 -13.55 -12.94 -2.65
N LEU A 128 -12.81 -12.57 -1.59
CA LEU A 128 -11.37 -12.78 -1.52
C LEU A 128 -11.02 -14.27 -1.47
N ALA A 129 -11.75 -15.06 -0.69
CA ALA A 129 -11.61 -16.50 -0.60
C ALA A 129 -11.78 -17.23 -1.94
N ASP A 130 -12.71 -16.76 -2.78
CA ASP A 130 -12.97 -17.32 -4.11
C ASP A 130 -11.97 -16.84 -5.15
N GLY A 131 -11.48 -15.59 -5.01
CA GLY A 131 -10.62 -14.93 -5.99
C GLY A 131 -9.13 -15.21 -5.81
N LEU A 132 -8.65 -15.31 -4.56
CA LEU A 132 -7.24 -15.39 -4.22
C LEU A 132 -6.71 -16.82 -4.18
N LYS A 133 -5.42 -16.96 -4.51
CA LYS A 133 -4.65 -18.19 -4.34
C LYS A 133 -4.09 -18.34 -2.92
N GLY A 134 -3.78 -17.23 -2.25
CA GLY A 134 -3.18 -17.25 -0.92
C GLY A 134 -3.06 -15.88 -0.28
N ILE A 135 -3.04 -15.86 1.05
CA ILE A 135 -2.72 -14.71 1.90
C ILE A 135 -1.63 -15.17 2.86
N TYR A 136 -0.46 -14.56 2.78
CA TYR A 136 0.72 -14.92 3.56
C TYR A 136 1.02 -13.79 4.53
N VAL A 137 1.09 -14.14 5.81
CA VAL A 137 1.37 -13.17 6.88
C VAL A 137 2.45 -13.73 7.78
N GLY A 138 3.50 -12.96 8.06
CA GLY A 138 4.57 -13.41 8.94
C GLY A 138 5.62 -12.34 9.22
N ILE A 139 6.74 -12.76 9.78
CA ILE A 139 7.82 -11.88 10.23
C ILE A 139 8.75 -11.55 9.05
N GLY A 140 9.22 -10.30 8.95
CA GLY A 140 10.15 -9.85 7.92
C GLY A 140 9.49 -9.02 6.82
N GLY A 141 10.21 -8.86 5.69
CA GLY A 141 9.68 -8.22 4.48
C GLY A 141 9.05 -9.24 3.53
N VAL A 142 8.52 -8.76 2.40
CA VAL A 142 7.95 -9.63 1.35
C VAL A 142 8.88 -10.80 0.97
N PRO A 143 10.21 -10.62 0.76
CA PRO A 143 11.09 -11.76 0.41
C PRO A 143 11.30 -12.78 1.53
N ASP A 144 10.95 -12.42 2.77
CA ASP A 144 11.04 -13.31 3.92
C ASP A 144 9.78 -14.17 4.06
N LEU A 145 8.74 -13.95 3.23
CA LEU A 145 7.45 -14.62 3.27
C LEU A 145 7.16 -15.38 1.97
N ASP A 146 6.42 -16.49 2.09
CA ASP A 146 6.11 -17.40 0.98
C ASP A 146 7.38 -17.89 0.21
N ASP A 147 7.25 -18.25 -1.06
CA ASP A 147 8.31 -18.59 -2.01
C ASP A 147 9.09 -17.38 -2.55
N MET A 148 8.89 -16.19 -1.97
CA MET A 148 9.41 -14.92 -2.49
C MET A 148 10.89 -14.66 -2.22
N GLY A 149 11.63 -15.67 -1.78
CA GLY A 149 13.06 -15.57 -1.48
C GLY A 149 13.89 -15.05 -2.68
N TYR A 150 13.43 -15.28 -3.91
CA TYR A 150 14.07 -14.79 -5.13
C TYR A 150 14.02 -13.27 -5.29
N LEU A 151 13.12 -12.57 -4.59
CA LEU A 151 13.03 -11.11 -4.58
C LEU A 151 14.07 -10.46 -3.65
N ARG A 152 14.82 -11.25 -2.87
CA ARG A 152 15.84 -10.73 -1.96
C ARG A 152 16.89 -9.94 -2.73
N GLY A 153 17.11 -8.68 -2.34
CA GLY A 153 18.01 -7.75 -3.02
C GLY A 153 17.54 -7.26 -4.40
N ALA A 154 16.40 -7.72 -4.90
CA ALA A 154 15.86 -7.26 -6.17
C ALA A 154 15.33 -5.82 -6.06
N PRO A 155 15.58 -4.93 -7.03
CA PRO A 155 15.10 -3.55 -6.99
C PRO A 155 13.59 -3.50 -7.19
N LEU A 156 12.93 -2.57 -6.51
CA LEU A 156 11.54 -2.22 -6.79
C LEU A 156 11.41 -1.61 -8.19
N PRO A 157 10.23 -1.67 -8.83
CA PRO A 157 9.99 -1.03 -10.13
C PRO A 157 10.34 0.46 -10.15
N SER A 158 10.24 1.14 -9.01
CA SER A 158 10.63 2.54 -8.85
C SER A 158 12.14 2.79 -8.93
N GLY A 159 12.96 1.74 -8.77
CA GLY A 159 14.43 1.79 -8.73
C GLY A 159 15.01 2.46 -7.48
N ARG A 160 14.19 2.80 -6.48
CA ARG A 160 14.62 3.59 -5.31
C ARG A 160 14.94 2.77 -4.06
N ALA A 161 14.54 1.51 -4.02
CA ALA A 161 14.81 0.57 -2.94
C ALA A 161 14.68 -0.87 -3.45
N THR A 162 14.88 -1.85 -2.56
CA THR A 162 14.69 -3.28 -2.86
C THR A 162 13.41 -3.81 -2.24
N TRP A 163 12.99 -5.00 -2.67
CA TRP A 163 11.82 -5.69 -2.09
C TRP A 163 12.00 -6.03 -0.61
N ASP A 164 13.23 -6.09 -0.09
CA ASP A 164 13.52 -6.42 1.31
C ASP A 164 12.88 -5.45 2.33
N ILE A 165 12.62 -4.21 1.91
CA ILE A 165 11.99 -3.19 2.77
C ILE A 165 10.47 -3.14 2.64
N CYS A 166 9.89 -3.89 1.69
CA CYS A 166 8.45 -3.87 1.47
C CYS A 166 7.73 -4.62 2.59
N ALA A 167 6.81 -3.91 3.24
CA ALA A 167 5.94 -4.45 4.28
C ALA A 167 4.78 -5.28 3.71
N GLY A 168 4.42 -5.07 2.44
CA GLY A 168 3.33 -5.76 1.79
C GLY A 168 3.51 -5.79 0.28
N ALA A 169 2.82 -6.74 -0.34
CA ALA A 169 2.67 -6.84 -1.77
C ALA A 169 1.39 -7.59 -2.15
N TYR A 170 0.86 -7.22 -3.31
CA TYR A 170 -0.14 -7.98 -4.03
C TYR A 170 0.37 -8.31 -5.43
N GLY A 171 0.18 -9.57 -5.85
CA GLY A 171 0.54 -10.04 -7.19
C GLY A 171 0.12 -11.49 -7.41
N ASP A 172 -0.23 -11.86 -8.64
CA ASP A 172 -0.68 -13.22 -9.01
C ASP A 172 -1.77 -13.80 -8.09
N ARG A 173 -2.67 -12.93 -7.63
CA ARG A 173 -3.73 -13.27 -6.68
C ARG A 173 -3.22 -13.81 -5.35
N LYS A 174 -2.02 -13.42 -4.94
CA LYS A 174 -1.46 -13.62 -3.61
C LYS A 174 -1.34 -12.27 -2.90
N ILE A 175 -1.70 -12.24 -1.62
CA ILE A 175 -1.36 -11.14 -0.71
C ILE A 175 -0.20 -11.60 0.17
N VAL A 176 0.82 -10.77 0.33
CA VAL A 176 1.94 -11.03 1.25
C VAL A 176 2.09 -9.82 2.16
N VAL A 177 2.10 -10.03 3.48
CA VAL A 177 2.23 -8.95 4.48
C VAL A 177 3.18 -9.35 5.60
N GLY A 178 4.22 -8.54 5.78
CA GLY A 178 5.24 -8.65 6.80
C GLY A 178 5.15 -7.59 7.89
N ASP A 179 6.25 -7.45 8.65
CA ASP A 179 6.36 -6.51 9.78
C ASP A 179 7.26 -5.29 9.49
N ARG A 180 7.74 -5.15 8.25
CA ARG A 180 8.55 -3.98 7.88
C ARG A 180 7.74 -2.67 8.03
N PRO A 181 8.40 -1.56 8.38
CA PRO A 181 7.72 -0.26 8.46
C PRO A 181 7.08 0.12 7.11
N SER A 182 5.88 0.68 7.16
CA SER A 182 5.14 1.12 5.98
C SER A 182 4.54 2.52 6.17
N PRO A 183 4.46 3.34 5.11
CA PRO A 183 3.74 4.61 5.16
C PRO A 183 2.22 4.44 5.18
N THR A 184 1.67 3.31 4.72
CA THR A 184 0.22 3.07 4.81
C THR A 184 -0.15 2.78 6.26
N PRO A 185 -1.22 3.40 6.77
CA PRO A 185 -1.66 3.14 8.11
C PRO A 185 -2.07 1.69 8.30
N ASP A 186 -2.49 0.93 7.28
CA ASP A 186 -2.90 -0.48 7.39
C ASP A 186 -2.45 -1.26 6.15
N VAL A 187 -1.29 -1.91 6.23
CA VAL A 187 -0.70 -2.63 5.09
C VAL A 187 -1.65 -3.69 4.56
N MET A 188 -2.21 -4.51 5.44
CA MET A 188 -3.13 -5.57 5.01
C MET A 188 -4.36 -5.01 4.30
N MET A 189 -4.96 -3.92 4.78
CA MET A 189 -6.11 -3.34 4.08
C MET A 189 -5.73 -2.66 2.76
N HIS A 190 -4.52 -2.13 2.64
CA HIS A 190 -4.00 -1.64 1.36
C HIS A 190 -3.84 -2.79 0.35
N GLU A 191 -3.20 -3.89 0.73
CA GLU A 191 -3.05 -5.05 -0.16
C GLU A 191 -4.40 -5.72 -0.49
N VAL A 192 -5.36 -5.75 0.45
CA VAL A 192 -6.74 -6.16 0.16
C VAL A 192 -7.40 -5.21 -0.84
N GLY A 193 -7.08 -3.92 -0.80
CA GLY A 193 -7.52 -2.94 -1.78
C GLY A 193 -7.06 -3.30 -3.18
N HIS A 194 -5.77 -3.58 -3.38
CA HIS A 194 -5.23 -4.09 -4.65
C HIS A 194 -5.88 -5.43 -5.05
N ALA A 195 -6.04 -6.34 -4.10
CA ALA A 195 -6.69 -7.61 -4.35
C ALA A 195 -8.11 -7.47 -4.86
N LEU A 196 -8.94 -6.64 -4.22
CA LEU A 196 -10.31 -6.38 -4.68
C LEU A 196 -10.34 -5.64 -6.00
N ASP A 197 -9.34 -4.80 -6.27
CA ASP A 197 -9.21 -4.12 -7.55
C ASP A 197 -9.03 -5.10 -8.72
N ASP A 198 -8.27 -6.19 -8.52
CA ASP A 198 -8.11 -7.28 -9.49
C ASP A 198 -9.30 -8.28 -9.44
N VAL A 199 -9.58 -8.91 -8.30
CA VAL A 199 -10.50 -10.07 -8.23
C VAL A 199 -11.97 -9.73 -8.53
N ASP A 200 -12.35 -8.46 -8.40
CA ASP A 200 -13.72 -8.02 -8.66
C ASP A 200 -13.91 -7.44 -10.08
N ALA A 201 -12.85 -7.46 -10.89
CA ALA A 201 -12.88 -7.12 -12.30
C ALA A 201 -12.94 -8.38 -13.18
N PRO A 202 -13.34 -8.27 -14.46
CA PRO A 202 -13.11 -9.32 -15.44
C PRO A 202 -11.63 -9.74 -15.49
N HIS A 203 -11.36 -10.99 -15.86
CA HIS A 203 -9.99 -11.51 -15.88
C HIS A 203 -9.06 -10.67 -16.77
N GLY A 204 -8.02 -10.09 -16.16
CA GLY A 204 -7.04 -9.24 -16.84
C GLY A 204 -7.34 -7.74 -16.77
N ASP A 205 -8.49 -7.36 -16.21
CA ASP A 205 -8.88 -5.97 -15.96
C ASP A 205 -8.73 -5.61 -14.47
N TRP A 206 -8.90 -4.33 -14.15
CA TRP A 206 -8.93 -3.80 -12.79
C TRP A 206 -10.18 -2.94 -12.59
N VAL A 207 -10.79 -2.95 -11.40
CA VAL A 207 -11.98 -2.15 -11.09
C VAL A 207 -11.66 -0.65 -11.20
N SER A 208 -10.45 -0.26 -10.83
CA SER A 208 -9.94 1.10 -10.91
C SER A 208 -9.76 1.57 -12.35
N ASP A 209 -9.70 0.64 -13.32
CA ASP A 209 -9.69 0.94 -14.75
C ASP A 209 -11.11 1.02 -15.34
N SER A 210 -12.15 0.68 -14.57
CA SER A 210 -13.54 0.83 -15.01
C SER A 210 -13.87 2.29 -15.35
N PRO A 211 -14.75 2.55 -16.33
CA PRO A 211 -15.14 3.91 -16.69
C PRO A 211 -15.67 4.73 -15.50
N GLU A 212 -16.38 4.09 -14.57
CA GLU A 212 -16.92 4.74 -13.38
C GLU A 212 -15.80 5.25 -12.46
N PHE A 213 -14.86 4.37 -12.09
CA PHE A 213 -13.79 4.76 -11.18
C PHE A 213 -12.78 5.70 -11.85
N ALA A 214 -12.46 5.49 -13.13
CA ALA A 214 -11.59 6.37 -13.89
C ALA A 214 -12.15 7.80 -13.95
N ALA A 215 -13.47 7.96 -14.16
CA ALA A 215 -14.13 9.27 -14.15
C ALA A 215 -14.14 9.92 -12.76
N LEU A 216 -14.28 9.13 -11.69
CA LEU A 216 -14.19 9.60 -10.31
C LEU A 216 -12.76 10.05 -9.95
N TYR A 217 -11.77 9.23 -10.30
CA TYR A 217 -10.36 9.54 -10.09
C TYR A 217 -9.94 10.81 -10.84
N ALA A 218 -10.40 11.01 -12.07
CA ALA A 218 -10.16 12.25 -12.82
C ALA A 218 -10.68 13.51 -12.10
N GLN A 219 -11.76 13.39 -11.32
CA GLN A 219 -12.26 14.47 -10.46
C GLN A 219 -11.42 14.65 -9.19
N CYS A 220 -10.78 13.59 -8.70
CA CYS A 220 -9.89 13.63 -7.54
C CYS A 220 -8.53 14.26 -7.87
N VAL A 221 -8.01 14.05 -9.09
CA VAL A 221 -6.67 14.52 -9.52
C VAL A 221 -6.35 15.98 -9.14
N PRO A 222 -7.23 16.98 -9.33
CA PRO A 222 -6.93 18.37 -8.97
C PRO A 222 -6.73 18.63 -7.47
N VAL A 223 -7.21 17.72 -6.61
CA VAL A 223 -7.19 17.88 -5.14
C VAL A 223 -6.33 16.83 -4.43
N LEU A 224 -5.71 15.90 -5.16
CA LEU A 224 -4.81 14.90 -4.58
C LEU A 224 -3.60 15.57 -3.92
N ALA A 225 -3.35 15.21 -2.66
CA ALA A 225 -2.31 15.82 -1.83
C ALA A 225 -0.90 15.24 -2.06
N SER A 226 -0.81 14.07 -2.70
CA SER A 226 0.45 13.33 -2.88
C SER A 226 0.77 13.07 -4.35
N GLY A 227 2.03 13.27 -4.73
CA GLY A 227 2.55 12.87 -6.04
C GLY A 227 2.55 11.35 -6.27
N PHE A 228 2.43 10.56 -5.20
CA PHE A 228 2.30 9.10 -5.28
C PHE A 228 1.01 8.69 -6.01
N HIS A 229 -0.09 9.35 -5.69
CA HIS A 229 -1.38 9.16 -6.34
C HIS A 229 -1.49 9.91 -7.67
N LEU A 230 -0.43 10.57 -8.14
CA LEU A 230 -0.38 11.27 -9.44
C LEU A 230 0.63 10.62 -10.39
N GLN A 231 1.10 9.41 -10.07
CA GLN A 231 2.02 8.67 -10.92
C GLN A 231 1.41 8.41 -12.31
N PRO A 232 2.23 8.44 -13.37
CA PRO A 232 1.77 8.30 -14.75
C PRO A 232 1.18 6.90 -15.00
N GLY A 233 0.36 6.81 -16.04
CA GLY A 233 -0.31 5.57 -16.43
C GLY A 233 -1.49 5.23 -15.50
N ASP A 234 -1.58 3.98 -15.12
CA ASP A 234 -2.60 3.40 -14.23
C ASP A 234 -2.13 3.31 -12.76
N LEU A 235 -0.82 3.34 -12.50
CA LEU A 235 -0.27 3.19 -11.14
C LEU A 235 -0.90 4.15 -10.13
N GLY A 236 -0.93 5.45 -10.41
CA GLY A 236 -1.47 6.43 -9.44
C GLY A 236 -2.94 6.18 -9.08
N ARG A 237 -3.71 5.66 -10.04
CA ARG A 237 -5.14 5.33 -9.87
C ARG A 237 -5.35 4.05 -9.06
N LYS A 238 -4.56 3.00 -9.33
CA LYS A 238 -4.56 1.74 -8.59
C LYS A 238 -4.14 1.94 -7.14
N GLU A 239 -3.07 2.69 -6.91
CA GLU A 239 -2.62 3.07 -5.57
C GLU A 239 -3.67 3.90 -4.81
N PHE A 240 -4.31 4.86 -5.49
CA PHE A 240 -5.38 5.64 -4.87
C PHE A 240 -6.59 4.77 -4.52
N PHE A 241 -6.95 3.80 -5.36
CA PHE A 241 -8.01 2.84 -5.07
C PHE A 241 -7.69 2.05 -3.79
N ALA A 242 -6.49 1.48 -3.70
CA ALA A 242 -6.05 0.68 -2.56
C ALA A 242 -6.01 1.48 -1.26
N ASP A 243 -5.42 2.68 -1.28
CA ASP A 243 -5.37 3.55 -0.10
C ASP A 243 -6.76 4.07 0.31
N ALA A 244 -7.62 4.40 -0.64
CA ALA A 244 -8.99 4.84 -0.36
C ALA A 244 -9.80 3.70 0.28
N PHE A 245 -9.70 2.49 -0.26
CA PHE A 245 -10.29 1.30 0.34
C PHE A 245 -9.81 1.12 1.78
N ALA A 246 -8.49 1.10 2.00
CA ALA A 246 -7.88 0.91 3.31
C ALA A 246 -8.35 1.97 4.32
N ALA A 247 -8.39 3.24 3.91
CA ALA A 247 -8.87 4.33 4.75
C ALA A 247 -10.34 4.16 5.16
N ILE A 248 -11.19 3.65 4.27
CA ILE A 248 -12.62 3.43 4.54
C ILE A 248 -12.82 2.26 5.50
N VAL A 249 -12.28 1.08 5.17
CA VAL A 249 -12.50 -0.14 5.98
C VAL A 249 -11.85 -0.07 7.36
N SER A 250 -10.70 0.59 7.47
CA SER A 250 -10.04 0.84 8.76
C SER A 250 -10.65 2.02 9.53
N ARG A 251 -11.77 2.59 9.07
CA ARG A 251 -12.49 3.72 9.68
C ARG A 251 -11.62 4.98 9.84
N GLN A 252 -10.62 5.15 8.99
CA GLN A 252 -9.70 6.28 8.94
C GLN A 252 -10.19 7.35 7.95
N ARG A 253 -11.46 7.78 8.06
CA ARG A 253 -12.01 8.86 7.21
C ARG A 253 -11.14 10.12 7.14
N PRO A 254 -10.49 10.58 8.24
CA PRO A 254 -9.57 11.70 8.15
C PRO A 254 -8.41 11.47 7.19
N ALA A 255 -7.89 10.24 7.07
CA ALA A 255 -6.82 9.92 6.13
C ALA A 255 -7.29 10.06 4.67
N LEU A 256 -8.51 9.62 4.34
CA LEU A 256 -9.10 9.83 3.01
C LEU A 256 -9.27 11.31 2.67
N VAL A 257 -9.74 12.11 3.64
CA VAL A 257 -9.86 13.56 3.46
C VAL A 257 -8.48 14.21 3.28
N ASP A 258 -7.48 13.78 4.03
CA ASP A 258 -6.10 14.28 3.91
C ASP A 258 -5.49 13.92 2.55
N MET A 259 -5.75 12.70 2.01
CA MET A 259 -5.34 12.31 0.65
C MET A 259 -5.94 13.22 -0.42
N LEU A 260 -7.13 13.75 -0.19
CA LEU A 260 -7.86 14.66 -1.09
C LEU A 260 -7.67 16.13 -0.72
N GLY A 261 -6.55 16.48 -0.08
CA GLY A 261 -6.19 17.88 0.18
C GLY A 261 -7.14 18.59 1.15
N GLY A 262 -7.93 17.85 1.92
CA GLY A 262 -8.97 18.40 2.79
C GLY A 262 -10.36 18.50 2.15
N ASP A 263 -10.54 18.08 0.88
CA ASP A 263 -11.83 18.13 0.20
C ASP A 263 -12.77 17.02 0.70
N THR A 264 -13.62 17.40 1.65
CA THR A 264 -14.60 16.48 2.25
C THR A 264 -15.69 16.06 1.28
N ARG A 265 -16.04 16.88 0.28
CA ARG A 265 -17.05 16.54 -0.71
C ARG A 265 -16.52 15.46 -1.65
N MET A 266 -15.27 15.60 -2.10
CA MET A 266 -14.64 14.57 -2.91
C MET A 266 -14.48 13.27 -2.13
N ALA A 267 -14.08 13.35 -0.85
CA ALA A 267 -13.99 12.16 0.01
C ALA A 267 -15.33 11.41 0.12
N LEU A 268 -16.45 12.14 0.23
CA LEU A 268 -17.79 11.52 0.22
C LEU A 268 -18.12 10.84 -1.11
N ASN A 269 -17.75 11.43 -2.25
CA ASN A 269 -17.97 10.79 -3.55
C ASN A 269 -17.18 9.48 -3.69
N VAL A 270 -15.93 9.46 -3.20
CA VAL A 270 -15.11 8.25 -3.12
C VAL A 270 -15.74 7.20 -2.22
N MET A 271 -16.17 7.60 -1.02
CA MET A 271 -16.89 6.69 -0.12
C MET A 271 -18.17 6.12 -0.75
N LEU A 272 -18.93 6.92 -1.49
CA LEU A 272 -20.15 6.46 -2.16
C LEU A 272 -19.86 5.40 -3.21
N PHE A 273 -18.73 5.50 -3.94
CA PHE A 273 -18.33 4.46 -4.88
C PHE A 273 -18.11 3.12 -4.16
N PHE A 274 -17.29 3.09 -3.11
CA PHE A 274 -17.03 1.88 -2.33
C PHE A 274 -18.28 1.36 -1.61
N ASN A 275 -19.14 2.26 -1.13
CA ASN A 275 -20.40 1.88 -0.49
C ASN A 275 -21.36 1.18 -1.46
N ARG A 276 -21.55 1.74 -2.66
CA ARG A 276 -22.42 1.12 -3.68
C ARG A 276 -21.90 -0.24 -4.13
N ARG A 277 -20.58 -0.40 -4.22
CA ARG A 277 -19.95 -1.62 -4.74
C ARG A 277 -19.77 -2.70 -3.69
N TYR A 278 -19.40 -2.34 -2.47
CA TYR A 278 -18.95 -3.28 -1.42
C TYR A 278 -19.72 -3.17 -0.10
N GLY A 279 -20.60 -2.17 0.05
CA GLY A 279 -21.39 -1.99 1.27
C GLY A 279 -20.62 -1.47 2.48
N ILE A 280 -19.45 -0.83 2.27
CA ILE A 280 -18.56 -0.29 3.31
C ILE A 280 -18.66 1.23 3.48
#